data_AF-A0A3L7TS13-F1
#
_entry.id   AF-A0A3L7TS13-F1
#
_cell.length_a   1.000
_cell.length_b   1.000
_cell.length_c   1.000
_cell.angle_alpha   90.00
_cell.angle_beta   90.00
_cell.angle_gamma   90.00
#
_symmetry.space_group_name_H-M   'P 1'
#
loop_
_entity.id
_entity.type
_entity.pdbx_description
1 polymer ?
#
loop_
_entity_poly.entity_id
_entity_poly.type
_entity_poly.pdbx_seq_one_letter_code
_entity_poly.pdbx_strand_id
1 'polypeptide(L)'
;MHRYISTSSVLAAFAFTGIATASLTVDLGTIRQIAPRPTLEYAGAYSNFISSRVDTVSPRTIVGFDLFGIMQQLGGSLALVGVRVRDGGGNSYGTWSPGADIDLIHIVGAPLDGTTAMSYAGVVAQHLGETDPVLCARVSACDSVSGDQHYNAQHFVSLGAGGAATMSFSGFLHSGPVSGGGGSGSEGGFGPGSSTGGGGESQPAVYGGLLITQGMMLEVSEAGLGEKYGVELLFETASVPAPGAIALLALAGFVARRRR
;
A
#
# COMPACT_ATOMS: atom_id res chain seq x y z
N MET A 1 16.18 18.94 67.99
CA MET A 1 16.43 19.51 66.64
C MET A 1 17.50 18.65 66.01
N HIS A 2 17.37 17.92 64.90
CA HIS A 2 16.56 18.07 63.68
C HIS A 2 16.13 16.68 63.16
N ARG A 3 14.92 16.59 62.60
CA ARG A 3 14.46 15.46 61.77
C ARG A 3 14.87 15.74 60.32
N TYR A 4 15.53 14.79 59.66
CA TYR A 4 15.68 14.81 58.20
C TYR A 4 14.59 13.91 57.60
N ILE A 5 13.63 14.52 56.91
CA ILE A 5 12.67 13.84 56.06
C ILE A 5 13.34 13.73 54.69
N SER A 6 13.66 12.51 54.27
CA SER A 6 14.09 12.24 52.89
C SER A 6 12.84 12.07 52.03
N THR A 7 12.54 13.07 51.21
CA THR A 7 11.51 12.99 50.17
C THR A 7 12.11 12.30 48.95
N SER A 8 11.72 11.06 48.67
CA SER A 8 12.02 10.37 47.42
C SER A 8 11.05 10.82 46.34
N SER A 9 11.51 11.70 45.44
CA SER A 9 10.79 12.07 44.22
C SER A 9 10.94 10.93 43.20
N VAL A 10 9.86 10.21 42.91
CA VAL A 10 9.83 9.25 41.80
C VAL A 10 9.55 10.03 40.51
N LEU A 11 10.57 10.22 39.69
CA LEU A 11 10.43 10.66 38.30
C LEU A 11 9.82 9.51 37.49
N ALA A 12 8.53 9.62 37.18
CA ALA A 12 7.90 8.77 36.17
C ALA A 12 8.41 9.20 34.79
N ALA A 13 9.32 8.43 34.22
CA ALA A 13 9.70 8.56 32.82
C ALA A 13 8.53 8.04 31.96
N PHE A 14 7.73 8.96 31.41
CA PHE A 14 6.83 8.64 30.32
C PHE A 14 7.69 8.38 29.07
N ALA A 15 7.95 7.10 28.79
CA ALA A 15 8.45 6.70 27.50
C ALA A 15 7.33 6.90 26.47
N PHE A 16 7.38 8.02 25.75
CA PHE A 16 6.65 8.13 24.50
C PHE A 16 7.31 7.18 23.50
N THR A 17 6.80 5.95 23.40
CA THR A 17 7.10 5.07 22.27
C THR A 17 6.33 5.60 21.06
N GLY A 18 6.82 6.68 20.45
CA GLY A 18 6.41 7.03 19.10
C GLY A 18 6.92 5.94 18.17
N ILE A 19 6.01 5.12 17.63
CA ILE A 19 6.34 4.22 16.53
C ILE A 19 6.54 5.14 15.32
N ALA A 20 7.79 5.44 14.98
CA ALA A 20 8.10 5.99 13.67
C ALA A 20 7.81 4.89 12.64
N THR A 21 6.70 5.01 11.91
CA THR A 21 6.44 4.16 10.75
C THR A 21 7.40 4.59 9.64
N ALA A 22 8.32 3.71 9.25
CA ALA A 22 9.20 3.99 8.14
C ALA A 22 8.42 3.73 6.84
N SER A 23 8.25 4.78 6.03
CA SER A 23 7.73 4.66 4.66
C SER A 23 8.84 4.12 3.76
N LEU A 24 8.55 3.06 3.01
CA LEU A 24 9.44 2.49 2.00
C LEU A 24 8.85 2.77 0.61
N THR A 25 9.65 3.35 -0.29
CA THR A 25 9.28 3.52 -1.70
C THR A 25 10.07 2.54 -2.55
N VAL A 26 9.39 1.77 -3.38
CA VAL A 26 9.97 0.78 -4.29
C VAL A 26 9.72 1.24 -5.71
N ASP A 27 10.80 1.56 -6.44
CA ASP A 27 10.73 1.89 -7.87
C ASP A 27 10.61 0.59 -8.68
N LEU A 28 9.46 0.40 -9.34
CA LEU A 28 9.21 -0.74 -10.21
C LEU A 28 9.86 -0.59 -11.57
N GLY A 29 10.38 0.58 -11.91
CA GLY A 29 11.04 0.88 -13.17
C GLY A 29 10.22 1.79 -14.08
N THR A 30 10.80 2.05 -15.24
CA THR A 30 10.22 2.88 -16.31
C THR A 30 9.72 2.02 -17.45
N ILE A 31 8.53 2.34 -17.94
CA ILE A 31 7.87 1.68 -19.05
C ILE A 31 7.73 2.66 -20.21
N ARG A 32 7.81 2.14 -21.42
CA ARG A 32 7.38 2.82 -22.65
C ARG A 32 6.62 1.84 -23.53
N GLN A 33 5.40 2.18 -23.93
CA GLN A 33 4.69 1.38 -24.94
C GLN A 33 5.30 1.64 -26.32
N ILE A 34 5.53 0.57 -27.09
CA ILE A 34 6.06 0.66 -28.45
C ILE A 34 5.22 -0.18 -29.42
N ALA A 35 5.26 0.20 -30.70
CA ALA A 35 4.57 -0.55 -31.74
C ALA A 35 5.35 -1.83 -32.11
N PRO A 36 4.66 -2.95 -32.39
CA PRO A 36 3.21 -3.15 -32.30
C PRO A 36 2.75 -3.38 -30.84
N ARG A 37 1.48 -3.09 -30.52
CA ARG A 37 0.90 -3.48 -29.23
C ARG A 37 0.85 -5.00 -29.09
N PRO A 38 1.03 -5.59 -27.88
CA PRO A 38 1.26 -4.94 -26.59
C PRO A 38 2.76 -4.84 -26.22
N THR A 39 3.64 -4.58 -27.19
CA THR A 39 5.08 -4.53 -26.94
C THR A 39 5.46 -3.31 -26.11
N LEU A 40 6.47 -3.48 -25.25
CA LEU A 40 6.98 -2.46 -24.35
C LEU A 40 8.51 -2.49 -24.28
N GLU A 41 9.08 -1.31 -24.07
CA GLU A 41 10.43 -1.15 -23.53
C GLU A 41 10.31 -1.01 -22.01
N TYR A 42 11.12 -1.76 -21.27
CA TYR A 42 11.16 -1.69 -19.80
C TYR A 42 12.59 -1.49 -19.31
N ALA A 43 12.74 -0.62 -18.32
CA ALA A 43 14.00 -0.40 -17.60
C ALA A 43 13.74 -0.43 -16.09
N GLY A 44 14.23 -1.47 -15.40
CA GLY A 44 14.11 -1.61 -13.95
C GLY A 44 14.49 -3.01 -13.47
N ALA A 45 14.39 -3.23 -12.16
CA ALA A 45 14.84 -4.47 -11.51
C ALA A 45 13.80 -5.61 -11.49
N TYR A 46 12.55 -5.33 -11.89
CA TYR A 46 11.41 -6.23 -11.73
C TYR A 46 10.86 -6.77 -13.05
N SER A 47 11.69 -6.86 -14.10
CA SER A 47 11.26 -7.32 -15.43
C SER A 47 10.58 -8.69 -15.43
N ASN A 48 10.97 -9.58 -14.51
CA ASN A 48 10.37 -10.92 -14.37
C ASN A 48 8.94 -10.91 -13.82
N PHE A 49 8.49 -9.78 -13.24
CA PHE A 49 7.17 -9.61 -12.65
C PHE A 49 6.27 -8.69 -13.47
N ILE A 50 6.68 -8.39 -14.70
CA ILE A 50 5.96 -7.50 -15.60
C ILE A 50 5.40 -8.30 -16.76
N SER A 51 4.17 -8.00 -17.09
CA SER A 51 3.47 -8.55 -18.24
C SER A 51 2.78 -7.44 -19.01
N SER A 52 2.49 -7.69 -20.29
CA SER A 52 1.58 -6.85 -21.04
C SER A 52 0.64 -7.66 -21.89
N ARG A 53 -0.54 -7.08 -22.12
CA ARG A 53 -1.57 -7.66 -22.97
C ARG A 53 -2.36 -6.56 -23.65
N VAL A 54 -2.99 -6.93 -24.77
CA VAL A 54 -4.05 -6.11 -25.33
C VAL A 54 -5.31 -6.36 -24.50
N ASP A 55 -6.01 -5.32 -24.08
CA ASP A 55 -7.28 -5.51 -23.38
C ASP A 55 -8.32 -6.15 -24.33
N THR A 56 -9.17 -6.97 -23.73
CA THR A 56 -10.26 -7.68 -24.41
C THR A 56 -11.46 -6.77 -24.68
N VAL A 57 -11.61 -5.70 -23.90
CA VAL A 57 -12.75 -4.75 -24.00
C VAL A 57 -12.46 -3.61 -24.99
N SER A 58 -11.19 -3.24 -25.16
CA SER A 58 -10.75 -2.15 -26.01
C SER A 58 -9.31 -2.44 -26.50
N PRO A 59 -8.89 -2.09 -27.73
CA PRO A 59 -7.56 -2.43 -28.24
C PRO A 59 -6.43 -1.57 -27.65
N ARG A 60 -6.32 -1.53 -26.31
CA ARG A 60 -5.30 -0.82 -25.51
C ARG A 60 -4.25 -1.76 -24.94
N THR A 61 -3.13 -1.24 -24.45
CA THR A 61 -2.09 -2.03 -23.77
C THR A 61 -2.25 -1.93 -22.27
N ILE A 62 -2.51 -3.04 -21.59
CA ILE A 62 -2.44 -3.09 -20.13
C ILE A 62 -1.07 -3.63 -19.74
N VAL A 63 -0.39 -2.93 -18.83
CA VAL A 63 0.85 -3.37 -18.19
C VAL A 63 0.53 -3.86 -16.79
N GLY A 64 0.78 -5.15 -16.55
CA GLY A 64 0.53 -5.80 -15.28
C GLY A 64 1.82 -6.00 -14.49
N PHE A 65 1.79 -5.68 -13.20
CA PHE A 65 2.85 -5.98 -12.24
C PHE A 65 2.35 -7.02 -11.24
N ASP A 66 3.05 -8.15 -11.13
CA ASP A 66 2.80 -9.17 -10.10
C ASP A 66 3.26 -8.63 -8.73
N LEU A 67 2.33 -8.02 -8.01
CA LEU A 67 2.58 -7.43 -6.70
C LEU A 67 3.02 -8.48 -5.69
N PHE A 68 2.45 -9.69 -5.76
CA PHE A 68 2.81 -10.76 -4.84
C PHE A 68 4.25 -11.21 -5.07
N GLY A 69 4.65 -11.47 -6.32
CA GLY A 69 6.02 -11.83 -6.66
C GLY A 69 7.05 -10.77 -6.25
N ILE A 70 6.73 -9.50 -6.50
CA ILE A 70 7.57 -8.35 -6.07
C ILE A 70 7.68 -8.31 -4.54
N MET A 71 6.57 -8.47 -3.82
CA MET A 71 6.55 -8.48 -2.36
C MET A 71 7.36 -9.64 -1.77
N GLN A 72 7.33 -10.82 -2.38
CA GLN A 72 8.18 -11.95 -1.97
C GLN A 72 9.68 -11.64 -2.11
N GLN A 73 10.08 -10.87 -3.14
CA GLN A 73 11.46 -10.44 -3.33
C GLN A 73 11.89 -9.36 -2.33
N LEU A 74 11.00 -8.41 -2.02
CA LEU A 74 11.27 -7.35 -1.03
C LEU A 74 11.41 -7.91 0.39
N GLY A 75 10.57 -8.90 0.73
CA GLY A 75 10.50 -9.48 2.07
C GLY A 75 9.93 -8.53 3.13
N GLY A 76 9.70 -9.06 4.32
CA GLY A 76 9.17 -8.30 5.46
C GLY A 76 7.65 -8.16 5.49
N SER A 77 7.14 -7.66 6.61
CA SER A 77 5.72 -7.36 6.79
C SER A 77 5.45 -5.92 6.36
N LEU A 78 5.02 -5.74 5.12
CA LEU A 78 4.72 -4.43 4.52
C LEU A 78 3.24 -4.34 4.15
N ALA A 79 2.66 -3.15 4.34
CA ALA A 79 1.34 -2.79 3.86
C ALA A 79 1.49 -1.77 2.73
N LEU A 80 0.87 -2.02 1.57
CA LEU A 80 0.87 -1.12 0.43
C LEU A 80 -0.07 0.05 0.73
N VAL A 81 0.49 1.23 0.92
CA VAL A 81 -0.26 2.47 1.22
C VAL A 81 -0.45 3.34 -0.02
N GLY A 82 0.25 3.06 -1.11
CA GLY A 82 -0.06 3.68 -2.39
C GLY A 82 0.71 3.14 -3.58
N VAL A 83 0.20 3.48 -4.76
CA VAL A 83 0.85 3.32 -6.07
C VAL A 83 1.00 4.71 -6.66
N ARG A 84 2.21 5.05 -7.08
CA ARG A 84 2.49 6.32 -7.76
C ARG A 84 2.99 6.05 -9.17
N VAL A 85 2.33 6.65 -10.15
CA VAL A 85 2.76 6.65 -11.55
C VAL A 85 3.28 8.04 -11.87
N ARG A 86 4.51 8.15 -12.39
CA ARG A 86 5.22 9.42 -12.60
C ARG A 86 5.73 9.56 -14.01
N ASP A 87 5.72 10.78 -14.53
CA ASP A 87 6.46 11.15 -15.73
C ASP A 87 7.81 11.75 -15.29
N GLY A 88 8.91 11.13 -15.73
CA GLY A 88 10.26 11.50 -15.32
C GLY A 88 10.81 12.79 -15.95
N GLY A 89 10.07 13.47 -16.82
CA GLY A 89 10.58 14.67 -17.52
C GLY A 89 11.29 14.37 -18.85
N GLY A 90 11.21 13.13 -19.35
CA GLY A 90 11.92 12.66 -20.54
C GLY A 90 11.06 12.51 -21.81
N ASN A 91 9.80 12.92 -21.76
CA ASN A 91 8.87 12.82 -22.90
C ASN A 91 8.96 14.04 -23.82
N SER A 92 8.34 13.95 -24.99
CA SER A 92 8.24 15.07 -25.93
C SER A 92 7.06 15.95 -25.57
N TYR A 93 7.27 16.91 -24.69
CA TYR A 93 6.23 17.85 -24.27
C TYR A 93 5.93 18.89 -25.34
N GLY A 94 4.65 19.14 -25.59
CA GLY A 94 4.20 20.17 -26.48
C GLY A 94 2.71 20.43 -26.31
N THR A 95 2.15 21.29 -27.16
CA THR A 95 0.71 21.56 -27.13
C THR A 95 -0.09 20.26 -27.24
N TRP A 96 0.34 19.32 -28.09
CA TRP A 96 -0.38 18.08 -28.40
C TRP A 96 0.00 16.87 -27.54
N SER A 97 1.00 16.99 -26.66
CA SER A 97 1.42 15.93 -25.73
C SER A 97 1.82 16.60 -24.41
N PRO A 98 1.01 16.45 -23.36
CA PRO A 98 1.39 16.90 -22.03
C PRO A 98 2.39 15.94 -21.37
N GLY A 99 2.90 14.92 -22.06
CA GLY A 99 3.63 13.79 -21.46
C GLY A 99 2.68 12.65 -21.13
N ALA A 100 3.17 11.67 -20.37
CA ALA A 100 2.48 10.39 -20.16
C ALA A 100 1.03 10.57 -19.69
N ASP A 101 0.09 9.92 -20.38
CA ASP A 101 -1.35 10.03 -20.13
C ASP A 101 -1.89 8.74 -19.49
N ILE A 102 -2.05 8.73 -18.17
CA ILE A 102 -2.46 7.52 -17.43
C ILE A 102 -3.98 7.37 -17.46
N ASP A 103 -4.46 6.30 -18.08
CA ASP A 103 -5.89 6.01 -18.26
C ASP A 103 -6.39 4.82 -17.42
N LEU A 104 -5.48 4.10 -16.76
CA LEU A 104 -5.80 3.06 -15.78
C LEU A 104 -4.76 3.01 -14.67
N ILE A 105 -5.24 2.95 -13.44
CA ILE A 105 -4.50 2.43 -12.28
C ILE A 105 -5.49 1.55 -11.53
N HIS A 106 -5.23 0.25 -11.44
CA HIS A 106 -6.18 -0.68 -10.84
C HIS A 106 -5.47 -1.84 -10.14
N ILE A 107 -5.96 -2.23 -8.97
CA ILE A 107 -5.48 -3.43 -8.26
C ILE A 107 -6.46 -4.57 -8.50
N VAL A 108 -5.96 -5.63 -9.14
CA VAL A 108 -6.71 -6.88 -9.35
C VAL A 108 -6.41 -7.84 -8.21
N GLY A 109 -7.41 -8.62 -7.79
CA GLY A 109 -7.26 -9.68 -6.79
C GLY A 109 -7.20 -9.20 -5.33
N ALA A 110 -7.43 -7.91 -5.07
CA ALA A 110 -7.51 -7.36 -3.72
C ALA A 110 -8.95 -7.42 -3.15
N PRO A 111 -9.13 -7.75 -1.87
CA PRO A 111 -10.36 -7.42 -1.15
C PRO A 111 -10.38 -5.90 -0.92
N LEU A 112 -11.15 -5.16 -1.72
CA LEU A 112 -11.25 -3.70 -1.65
C LEU A 112 -12.23 -3.24 -0.55
N ASP A 113 -12.08 -3.77 0.66
CA ASP A 113 -12.94 -3.44 1.80
C ASP A 113 -12.50 -2.14 2.53
N GLY A 114 -11.41 -1.52 2.05
CA GLY A 114 -10.89 -0.24 2.53
C GLY A 114 -11.26 0.94 1.63
N THR A 115 -10.58 2.06 1.86
CA THR A 115 -10.73 3.30 1.07
C THR A 115 -9.57 3.45 0.11
N THR A 116 -9.90 3.71 -1.15
CA THR A 116 -8.96 4.10 -2.20
C THR A 116 -9.20 5.56 -2.55
N ALA A 117 -8.14 6.35 -2.67
CA ALA A 117 -8.22 7.75 -3.09
C ALA A 117 -7.14 8.09 -4.12
N MET A 118 -7.48 8.96 -5.07
CA MET A 118 -6.60 9.46 -6.12
C MET A 118 -6.17 10.90 -5.83
N SER A 119 -4.93 11.20 -6.19
CA SER A 119 -4.38 12.55 -6.13
C SER A 119 -3.43 12.80 -7.29
N TYR A 120 -3.26 14.07 -7.64
CA TYR A 120 -2.35 14.53 -8.67
C TYR A 120 -1.38 15.56 -8.10
N ALA A 121 -0.12 15.48 -8.52
CA ALA A 121 0.88 16.52 -8.31
C ALA A 121 1.67 16.72 -9.60
N GLY A 122 1.74 17.94 -10.13
CA GLY A 122 2.48 18.21 -11.36
C GLY A 122 2.17 19.55 -11.99
N VAL A 123 2.49 19.68 -13.28
CA VAL A 123 2.41 20.96 -14.03
C VAL A 123 1.11 21.13 -14.82
N VAL A 124 0.31 20.07 -14.96
CA VAL A 124 -0.93 20.11 -15.75
C VAL A 124 -2.01 20.82 -14.93
N ALA A 125 -2.30 22.06 -15.31
CA ALA A 125 -3.18 22.96 -14.56
C ALA A 125 -4.61 22.40 -14.37
N GLN A 126 -5.11 21.62 -15.33
CA GLN A 126 -6.40 20.97 -15.24
C GLN A 126 -6.53 20.08 -13.99
N HIS A 127 -5.48 19.35 -13.63
CA HIS A 127 -5.54 18.34 -12.57
C HIS A 127 -5.21 18.90 -11.17
N LEU A 128 -4.60 20.09 -11.07
CA LEU A 128 -4.18 20.70 -9.79
C LEU A 128 -5.34 21.03 -8.83
N GLY A 129 -6.57 21.14 -9.33
CA GLY A 129 -7.76 21.40 -8.54
C GLY A 129 -8.80 20.29 -8.58
N GLU A 130 -8.51 19.16 -9.25
CA GLU A 130 -9.44 18.06 -9.35
C GLU A 130 -9.51 17.27 -8.05
N THR A 131 -10.73 16.91 -7.65
CA THR A 131 -10.96 16.11 -6.45
C THR A 131 -10.67 14.64 -6.71
N ASP A 132 -10.48 13.87 -5.63
CA ASP A 132 -10.32 12.43 -5.70
C ASP A 132 -11.39 11.73 -6.57
N PRO A 133 -12.71 11.95 -6.39
CA PRO A 133 -13.72 11.33 -7.25
C PRO A 133 -13.56 11.65 -8.74
N VAL A 134 -13.09 12.85 -9.08
CA VAL A 134 -12.84 13.24 -10.49
C VAL A 134 -11.63 12.51 -11.05
N LEU A 135 -10.53 12.46 -10.29
CA LEU A 135 -9.31 11.75 -10.70
C LEU A 135 -9.55 10.23 -10.76
N CYS A 136 -10.27 9.66 -9.80
CA CYS A 136 -10.74 8.27 -9.83
C CYS A 136 -11.57 8.01 -11.09
N ALA A 137 -12.56 8.85 -11.39
CA ALA A 137 -13.40 8.68 -12.58
C ALA A 137 -12.55 8.64 -13.86
N ARG A 138 -11.55 9.53 -13.98
CA ARG A 138 -10.62 9.58 -15.11
C ARG A 138 -9.85 8.27 -15.32
N VAL A 139 -9.38 7.61 -14.26
CA VAL A 139 -8.55 6.39 -14.38
C VAL A 139 -9.31 5.08 -14.11
N SER A 140 -10.61 5.16 -13.79
CA SER A 140 -11.41 4.00 -13.38
C SER A 140 -11.98 3.19 -14.53
N ALA A 141 -12.32 3.85 -15.64
CA ALA A 141 -13.02 3.20 -16.74
C ALA A 141 -12.05 2.55 -17.72
N CYS A 142 -10.84 3.12 -17.87
CA CYS A 142 -9.94 2.90 -18.99
C CYS A 142 -10.72 2.87 -20.30
N ASP A 143 -10.63 3.91 -21.11
CA ASP A 143 -11.46 4.03 -22.33
C ASP A 143 -10.73 4.75 -23.47
N SER A 144 -9.49 5.17 -23.25
CA SER A 144 -8.67 5.78 -24.29
C SER A 144 -8.01 4.69 -25.15
N VAL A 145 -8.08 4.85 -26.48
CA VAL A 145 -7.50 3.89 -27.44
C VAL A 145 -6.15 4.38 -27.97
N SER A 146 -5.92 5.69 -28.00
CA SER A 146 -4.66 6.31 -28.45
C SER A 146 -4.68 7.81 -28.15
N GLY A 147 -3.78 8.29 -27.28
CA GLY A 147 -3.33 9.69 -27.18
C GLY A 147 -4.43 10.73 -27.41
N ASP A 148 -5.55 10.61 -26.71
CA ASP A 148 -6.61 11.60 -26.79
C ASP A 148 -6.02 12.95 -26.37
N GLN A 149 -6.38 14.03 -27.05
CA GLN A 149 -5.71 15.31 -26.84
C GLN A 149 -6.09 15.90 -25.47
N HIS A 150 -5.08 16.36 -24.72
CA HIS A 150 -5.19 16.94 -23.38
C HIS A 150 -6.44 17.82 -23.14
N TYR A 151 -6.82 18.65 -24.12
CA TYR A 151 -7.81 19.71 -23.94
C TYR A 151 -9.28 19.25 -23.97
N ASN A 152 -9.59 18.01 -24.37
CA ASN A 152 -10.96 17.52 -24.44
C ASN A 152 -11.15 16.08 -23.95
N ALA A 153 -10.09 15.45 -23.46
CA ALA A 153 -10.15 14.10 -22.94
C ALA A 153 -10.58 14.11 -21.48
N GLN A 154 -11.70 13.44 -21.18
CA GLN A 154 -12.23 13.33 -19.81
C GLN A 154 -11.77 12.06 -19.10
N HIS A 155 -10.88 11.29 -19.72
CA HIS A 155 -10.76 9.88 -19.39
C HIS A 155 -9.32 9.38 -19.18
N PHE A 156 -8.43 10.30 -18.87
CA PHE A 156 -7.09 10.01 -18.37
C PHE A 156 -6.61 11.16 -17.49
N VAL A 157 -5.46 10.93 -16.85
CA VAL A 157 -4.69 11.95 -16.12
C VAL A 157 -3.36 12.13 -16.82
N SER A 158 -3.20 13.29 -17.47
CA SER A 158 -1.93 13.70 -18.06
C SER A 158 -0.95 14.07 -16.97
N LEU A 159 0.22 13.43 -16.97
CA LEU A 159 1.16 13.65 -15.89
C LEU A 159 1.86 15.01 -15.99
N GLY A 160 2.30 15.43 -17.17
CA GLY A 160 3.18 16.60 -17.26
C GLY A 160 4.63 16.25 -16.90
N ALA A 161 5.58 17.05 -17.37
CA ALA A 161 6.98 16.89 -16.99
C ALA A 161 7.14 16.91 -15.46
N GLY A 162 7.63 15.80 -14.88
CA GLY A 162 7.82 15.65 -13.44
C GLY A 162 6.54 15.45 -12.63
N GLY A 163 5.38 15.30 -13.27
CA GLY A 163 4.12 15.08 -12.58
C GLY A 163 3.86 13.62 -12.25
N ALA A 164 2.89 13.39 -11.36
CA ALA A 164 2.54 12.08 -10.86
C ALA A 164 1.05 11.98 -10.48
N ALA A 165 0.47 10.82 -10.78
CA ALA A 165 -0.81 10.38 -10.27
C ALA A 165 -0.55 9.35 -9.17
N THR A 166 -1.19 9.52 -8.01
CA THR A 166 -1.02 8.62 -6.86
C THR A 166 -2.36 8.07 -6.43
N MET A 167 -2.47 6.73 -6.43
CA MET A 167 -3.55 5.98 -5.80
C MET A 167 -3.12 5.60 -4.38
N SER A 168 -3.81 6.10 -3.37
CA SER A 168 -3.55 5.84 -1.95
C SER A 168 -4.56 4.85 -1.39
N PHE A 169 -4.11 3.99 -0.48
CA PHE A 169 -4.92 2.99 0.20
C PHE A 169 -4.96 3.29 1.69
N SER A 170 -6.13 3.22 2.30
CA SER A 170 -6.30 3.41 3.74
C SER A 170 -7.49 2.65 4.31
N GLY A 171 -7.51 2.46 5.63
CA GLY A 171 -8.66 1.88 6.33
C GLY A 171 -8.90 0.39 6.05
N PHE A 172 -7.88 -0.34 5.58
CA PHE A 172 -7.99 -1.77 5.32
C PHE A 172 -7.83 -2.56 6.62
N LEU A 173 -8.93 -3.16 7.09
CA LEU A 173 -8.98 -4.03 8.26
C LEU A 173 -8.41 -5.40 7.92
N HIS A 174 -7.49 -5.90 8.74
CA HIS A 174 -7.01 -7.27 8.59
C HIS A 174 -7.10 -7.99 9.94
N SER A 175 -7.76 -9.15 9.95
CA SER A 175 -7.63 -10.08 11.07
C SER A 175 -6.20 -10.60 11.09
N GLY A 176 -5.42 -10.21 12.09
CA GLY A 176 -4.07 -10.75 12.28
C GLY A 176 -4.10 -12.28 12.42
N PRO A 177 -2.96 -12.98 12.21
CA PRO A 177 -2.89 -14.41 12.45
C PRO A 177 -3.27 -14.68 13.91
N VAL A 178 -4.22 -15.59 14.11
CA VAL A 178 -4.64 -16.07 15.42
C VAL A 178 -3.44 -16.76 16.09
N SER A 179 -2.70 -16.03 16.92
CA SER A 179 -1.68 -16.63 17.76
C SER A 179 -2.32 -17.10 19.08
N GLY A 180 -2.66 -18.39 19.14
CA GLY A 180 -3.02 -19.11 20.37
C GLY A 180 -4.49 -19.58 20.40
N GLY A 181 -4.79 -20.86 20.58
CA GLY A 181 -3.95 -22.00 20.88
C GLY A 181 -4.70 -23.32 20.70
N GLY A 182 -3.93 -24.38 20.49
CA GLY A 182 -4.42 -25.76 20.38
C GLY A 182 -3.36 -26.76 20.84
N GLY A 183 -2.62 -26.40 21.90
CA GLY A 183 -1.74 -27.33 22.60
C GLY A 183 -2.53 -28.14 23.64
N SER A 184 -2.84 -29.38 23.26
CA SER A 184 -3.01 -30.62 24.05
C SER A 184 -3.48 -30.58 25.51
N GLY A 185 -4.44 -31.44 25.88
CA GLY A 185 -4.53 -31.90 27.27
C GLY A 185 -5.82 -32.63 27.64
N SER A 186 -5.73 -33.96 27.68
CA SER A 186 -6.52 -34.96 28.40
C SER A 186 -7.82 -34.60 29.13
N GLU A 187 -8.83 -35.39 28.82
CA GLU A 187 -9.93 -35.75 29.72
C GLU A 187 -9.39 -36.14 31.12
N GLY A 188 -9.97 -35.55 32.17
CA GLY A 188 -9.79 -36.04 33.54
C GLY A 188 -9.88 -34.95 34.61
N GLY A 189 -11.06 -34.78 35.20
CA GLY A 189 -11.17 -34.08 36.49
C GLY A 189 -12.50 -33.39 36.73
N PHE A 190 -13.45 -34.10 37.36
CA PHE A 190 -14.62 -33.51 37.98
C PHE A 190 -14.20 -32.68 39.21
N GLY A 191 -14.46 -31.37 39.21
CA GLY A 191 -14.25 -30.49 40.37
C GLY A 191 -14.86 -29.10 40.15
N PRO A 192 -15.60 -28.52 41.13
CA PRO A 192 -16.35 -27.29 40.93
C PRO A 192 -15.44 -26.07 41.13
N GLY A 193 -15.15 -25.36 40.04
CA GLY A 193 -14.35 -24.14 40.05
C GLY A 193 -14.19 -23.57 38.65
N SER A 194 -15.31 -23.20 38.01
CA SER A 194 -15.30 -22.62 36.66
C SER A 194 -14.74 -21.19 36.70
N SER A 195 -13.42 -21.04 36.62
CA SER A 195 -12.84 -19.81 36.10
C SER A 195 -12.97 -19.86 34.58
N THR A 196 -14.06 -19.29 34.05
CA THR A 196 -14.20 -19.00 32.63
C THR A 196 -13.06 -18.09 32.20
N GLY A 197 -12.03 -18.69 31.58
CA GLY A 197 -10.99 -17.96 30.88
C GLY A 197 -11.61 -17.27 29.68
N GLY A 198 -11.78 -15.96 29.78
CA GLY A 198 -12.17 -15.14 28.63
C GLY A 198 -11.09 -15.21 27.58
N GLY A 199 -11.36 -15.93 26.49
CA GLY A 199 -10.60 -15.81 25.26
C GLY A 199 -10.79 -14.38 24.77
N GLY A 200 -9.73 -13.58 24.82
CA GLY A 200 -9.74 -12.25 24.23
C GLY A 200 -10.00 -12.38 22.74
N GLU A 201 -11.14 -11.88 22.28
CA GLU A 201 -11.35 -11.61 20.86
C GLU A 201 -10.18 -10.75 20.38
N SER A 202 -9.37 -11.31 19.49
CA SER A 202 -8.31 -10.58 18.84
C SER A 202 -8.98 -9.52 17.98
N GLN A 203 -8.95 -8.28 18.45
CA GLN A 203 -9.41 -7.12 17.66
C GLN A 203 -8.65 -7.13 16.32
N PRO A 204 -9.33 -6.98 15.18
CA PRO A 204 -8.64 -6.88 13.89
C PRO A 204 -7.65 -5.71 13.94
N ALA A 205 -6.43 -5.95 13.48
CA ALA A 205 -5.45 -4.89 13.34
C ALA A 205 -5.83 -4.04 12.13
N VAL A 206 -6.06 -2.74 12.36
CA VAL A 206 -6.19 -1.79 11.25
C VAL A 206 -4.79 -1.51 10.74
N TYR A 207 -4.49 -1.91 9.52
CA TYR A 207 -3.27 -1.48 8.84
C TYR A 207 -3.55 -0.19 8.07
N GLY A 208 -2.52 0.65 7.94
CA GLY A 208 -2.57 1.86 7.15
C GLY A 208 -2.85 1.61 5.67
N GLY A 209 -2.59 0.40 5.16
CA GLY A 209 -2.73 0.06 3.74
C GLY A 209 -3.08 -1.40 3.47
N LEU A 210 -3.03 -1.78 2.20
CA LEU A 210 -3.43 -3.07 1.66
C LEU A 210 -2.35 -4.15 1.88
N LEU A 211 -2.70 -5.30 2.47
CA LEU A 211 -1.80 -6.45 2.52
C LEU A 211 -1.79 -7.18 1.17
N ILE A 212 -0.60 -7.36 0.62
CA ILE A 212 -0.43 -8.06 -0.66
C ILE A 212 -0.51 -9.57 -0.44
N THR A 213 -1.44 -10.22 -1.13
CA THR A 213 -1.67 -11.67 -1.10
C THR A 213 -1.50 -12.29 -2.48
N GLN A 214 -1.47 -13.63 -2.56
CA GLN A 214 -1.26 -14.35 -3.80
C GLN A 214 -2.34 -14.00 -4.84
N GLY A 215 -1.91 -13.74 -6.07
CA GLY A 215 -2.80 -13.41 -7.18
C GLY A 215 -3.12 -11.92 -7.33
N MET A 216 -2.58 -11.06 -6.45
CA MET A 216 -2.72 -9.61 -6.57
C MET A 216 -1.81 -9.04 -7.65
N MET A 217 -2.38 -8.17 -8.49
CA MET A 217 -1.63 -7.47 -9.54
C MET A 217 -1.98 -5.98 -9.55
N LEU A 218 -1.02 -5.15 -9.92
CA LEU A 218 -1.25 -3.77 -10.32
C LEU A 218 -1.36 -3.73 -11.84
N GLU A 219 -2.43 -3.15 -12.35
CA GLU A 219 -2.64 -2.88 -13.76
C GLU A 219 -2.56 -1.38 -14.01
N VAL A 220 -1.67 -1.01 -14.92
CA VAL A 220 -1.50 0.36 -15.40
C VAL A 220 -1.67 0.38 -16.91
N SER A 221 -2.37 1.37 -17.42
CA SER A 221 -2.44 1.65 -18.85
C SER A 221 -2.08 3.12 -19.08
N GLU A 222 -1.49 3.34 -20.25
CA GLU A 222 -1.16 4.66 -20.76
C GLU A 222 -1.82 4.79 -22.13
N ALA A 223 -2.43 5.95 -22.36
CA ALA A 223 -3.30 6.21 -23.50
C ALA A 223 -2.54 6.23 -24.83
N GLY A 224 -1.33 6.78 -24.83
CA GLY A 224 -0.51 7.03 -25.99
C GLY A 224 0.37 5.86 -26.43
N LEU A 225 1.31 6.19 -27.32
CA LEU A 225 2.40 5.31 -27.73
C LEU A 225 3.68 6.13 -27.67
N GLY A 226 4.74 5.53 -27.11
CA GLY A 226 6.07 6.11 -27.11
C GLY A 226 6.38 7.04 -25.95
N GLU A 227 5.42 7.38 -25.09
CA GLU A 227 5.66 8.10 -23.85
C GLU A 227 6.15 7.16 -22.74
N LYS A 228 6.97 7.72 -21.84
CA LYS A 228 7.63 7.02 -20.75
C LYS A 228 7.02 7.42 -19.43
N TYR A 229 6.76 6.43 -18.59
CA TYR A 229 6.32 6.66 -17.21
C TYR A 229 6.99 5.65 -16.27
N GLY A 230 7.26 6.09 -15.05
CA GLY A 230 7.74 5.28 -13.94
C GLY A 230 6.59 4.84 -13.04
N VAL A 231 6.72 3.69 -12.40
CA VAL A 231 5.75 3.19 -11.42
C VAL A 231 6.46 2.90 -10.11
N GLU A 232 5.88 3.36 -9.01
CA GLU A 232 6.42 3.20 -7.67
C GLU A 232 5.37 2.66 -6.73
N LEU A 233 5.78 1.76 -5.82
CA LEU A 233 4.97 1.28 -4.72
C LEU A 233 5.39 2.00 -3.44
N LEU A 234 4.41 2.45 -2.66
CA LEU A 234 4.61 3.07 -1.36
C LEU A 234 4.12 2.11 -0.29
N PHE A 235 5.01 1.77 0.64
CA PHE A 235 4.77 0.82 1.71
C PHE A 235 4.97 1.46 3.07
N GLU A 236 4.25 0.96 4.06
CA GLU A 236 4.54 1.16 5.46
C GLU A 236 4.87 -0.19 6.11
N THR A 237 5.72 -0.17 7.14
CA THR A 237 5.97 -1.36 7.94
C THR A 237 4.70 -1.73 8.70
N ALA A 238 4.12 -2.88 8.36
CA ALA A 238 3.07 -3.49 9.12
C ALA A 238 3.66 -3.94 10.47
N SER A 239 3.34 -3.25 11.55
CA SER A 239 3.70 -3.68 12.90
C SER A 239 2.91 -4.94 13.24
N VAL A 240 3.43 -6.10 12.83
CA VAL A 240 2.96 -7.37 13.37
C VAL A 240 3.42 -7.41 14.82
N PRO A 241 2.52 -7.53 15.82
CA PRO A 241 2.94 -7.68 17.19
C PRO A 241 3.83 -8.91 17.29
N ALA A 242 5.12 -8.71 17.57
CA ALA A 242 6.03 -9.84 17.78
C ALA A 242 5.50 -10.67 18.96
N PRO A 243 5.36 -12.01 18.84
CA PRO A 243 4.87 -12.87 19.92
C PRO A 243 5.62 -12.67 21.25
N GLY A 244 6.90 -12.28 21.18
CA GLY A 244 7.75 -12.02 22.35
C GLY A 244 7.41 -10.76 23.15
N ALA A 245 6.79 -9.74 22.53
CA ALA A 245 6.46 -8.49 23.23
C ALA A 245 5.28 -8.69 24.21
N ILE A 246 4.32 -9.55 23.84
CA ILE A 246 3.19 -9.94 24.70
C ILE A 246 3.68 -10.81 25.86
N ALA A 247 4.65 -11.71 25.62
CA ALA A 247 5.24 -12.55 26.67
C ALA A 247 5.98 -11.73 27.74
N LEU A 248 6.68 -10.65 27.37
CA LEU A 248 7.38 -9.76 28.31
C LEU A 248 6.42 -8.93 29.18
N LEU A 249 5.32 -8.43 28.61
CA LEU A 249 4.27 -7.75 29.36
C LEU A 249 3.51 -8.69 30.31
N ALA A 250 3.26 -9.93 29.88
CA ALA A 250 2.67 -10.96 30.73
C ALA A 250 3.60 -11.34 31.90
N LEU A 251 4.92 -11.44 31.66
CA LEU A 251 5.88 -11.73 32.73
C LEU A 251 6.00 -10.58 33.74
N ALA A 252 5.96 -9.32 33.28
CA ALA A 252 5.99 -8.15 34.15
C ALA A 252 4.77 -8.09 35.10
N GLY A 253 3.59 -8.49 34.62
CA GLY A 253 2.37 -8.56 35.44
C GLY A 253 2.40 -9.64 36.52
N PHE A 254 3.06 -10.78 36.26
CA PHE A 254 3.22 -11.84 37.26
C PHE A 254 4.29 -11.53 38.32
N VAL A 255 5.36 -10.82 37.96
CA VAL A 255 6.41 -10.43 38.91
C VAL A 255 5.90 -9.37 39.91
N ALA A 256 5.03 -8.46 39.46
CA ALA A 256 4.45 -7.43 40.33
C ALA A 256 3.44 -7.98 41.37
N ARG A 257 2.85 -9.15 41.14
CA ARG A 257 1.82 -9.73 42.03
C ARG A 257 2.40 -10.54 43.20
N ARG A 258 3.72 -10.76 43.25
CA ARG A 258 4.37 -11.58 44.29
C ARG A 258 4.97 -10.77 45.46
N ARG A 259 4.72 -9.46 45.52
CA ARG A 259 5.08 -8.60 46.66
C ARG A 259 3.85 -7.89 47.22
N ARG A 260 3.02 -8.64 47.95
CA ARG A 260 2.20 -8.14 49.06
C ARG A 260 2.20 -9.20 50.15
#